data_AF-A0A0M5IFF3-F1
#
_entry.id   AF-A0A0M5IFF3-F1
#
_cell.length_a   1.000
_cell.length_b   1.000
_cell.length_c   1.000
_cell.angle_alpha   90.00
_cell.angle_beta   90.00
_cell.angle_gamma   90.00
#
_symmetry.space_group_name_H-M   'P 1'
#
loop_
_entity.id
_entity.type
_entity.pdbx_description
1 polymer ?
#
loop_
_entity_poly.entity_id
_entity_poly.type
_entity_poly.pdbx_seq_one_letter_code
_entity_poly.pdbx_strand_id
1 'polypeptide(L)'
;QALALQDLFDAQGVGVPVEHALRMQAVARQTNTVFGIRPVERIVTTLIEEGFPTKGFSVKGKSSNWGPQAGFICVDQHLSKRENRDTAEIRKLNLAVAKGMDGGAYTQTDLRISQQRLAELVRNFGLVADGVGPVRLLTAQGPSGKRYEFEARQQPDGLYRISRLGRSEAVQVLASPACGLAMTADYDLFLVAPSIEAHGSGGLDARRNTAVRYTPLGAKDPLSEDGFYGREDMARGNITPRTRQLVDALNDCLGRGE
;
A
#
# COMPACT_ATOMS: atom_id res chain seq x y z
N GLN A 1 11.30 -14.17 20.99
CA GLN A 1 10.76 -12.84 20.64
C GLN A 1 9.94 -12.87 19.36
N ALA A 2 10.49 -13.36 18.23
CA ALA A 2 9.76 -13.42 16.95
C ALA A 2 8.45 -14.25 17.01
N LEU A 3 8.47 -15.44 17.61
CA LEU A 3 7.28 -16.30 17.75
C LEU A 3 6.13 -15.59 18.49
N ALA A 4 6.41 -14.99 19.66
CA ALA A 4 5.39 -14.27 20.42
C ALA A 4 4.83 -13.05 19.66
N LEU A 5 5.64 -12.40 18.81
CA LEU A 5 5.17 -11.30 17.97
C LEU A 5 4.31 -11.80 16.81
N GLN A 6 4.65 -12.96 16.24
CA GLN A 6 3.84 -13.64 15.23
C GLN A 6 2.47 -14.00 15.81
N ASP A 7 2.42 -14.63 16.98
CA ASP A 7 1.17 -14.98 17.65
C ASP A 7 0.29 -13.73 17.91
N LEU A 8 0.92 -12.63 18.33
CA LEU A 8 0.23 -11.36 18.53
C LEU A 8 -0.33 -10.78 17.21
N PHE A 9 0.49 -10.76 16.16
CA PHE A 9 0.07 -10.26 14.85
C PHE A 9 -1.06 -11.09 14.29
N ASP A 10 -0.99 -12.41 14.51
CA ASP A 10 -2.04 -13.33 14.11
C ASP A 10 -3.31 -13.20 14.93
N ALA A 11 -3.22 -12.91 16.22
CA ALA A 11 -4.41 -12.63 17.03
C ALA A 11 -5.07 -11.30 16.63
N GLN A 12 -4.28 -10.30 16.24
CA GLN A 12 -4.76 -8.93 15.97
C GLN A 12 -5.03 -8.63 14.50
N GLY A 13 -4.75 -9.56 13.58
CA GLY A 13 -4.98 -9.31 12.16
C GLY A 13 -3.97 -8.37 11.51
N VAL A 14 -2.76 -8.27 12.05
CA VAL A 14 -1.71 -7.37 11.55
C VAL A 14 -1.05 -7.97 10.31
N GLY A 15 -1.09 -7.26 9.19
CA GLY A 15 -0.54 -7.70 7.92
C GLY A 15 0.93 -7.35 7.66
N VAL A 16 1.61 -6.70 8.60
CA VAL A 16 3.05 -6.41 8.51
C VAL A 16 3.83 -7.69 8.82
N PRO A 17 4.78 -8.14 7.97
CA PRO A 17 5.65 -9.27 8.30
C PRO A 17 6.42 -9.02 9.61
N VAL A 18 6.51 -10.03 10.47
CA VAL A 18 7.20 -9.93 11.78
C VAL A 18 8.65 -9.48 11.62
N GLU A 19 9.31 -9.96 10.56
CA GLU A 19 10.68 -9.55 10.24
C GLU A 19 10.79 -8.03 10.01
N HIS A 20 9.87 -7.46 9.23
CA HIS A 20 9.83 -6.02 9.00
C HIS A 20 9.60 -5.25 10.30
N ALA A 21 8.67 -5.72 11.16
CA ALA A 21 8.41 -5.10 12.45
C ALA A 21 9.66 -5.08 13.35
N LEU A 22 10.46 -6.14 13.35
CA LEU A 22 11.70 -6.22 14.12
C LEU A 22 12.78 -5.27 13.58
N ARG A 23 12.94 -5.18 12.25
CA ARG A 23 13.87 -4.24 11.62
C ARG A 23 13.47 -2.78 11.89
N MET A 24 12.19 -2.47 11.74
CA MET A 24 11.63 -1.14 12.06
C MET A 24 11.77 -0.80 13.56
N GLN A 25 11.61 -1.78 14.46
CA GLN A 25 11.89 -1.60 15.89
C GLN A 25 13.35 -1.22 16.16
N ALA A 26 14.31 -1.77 15.41
CA ALA A 26 15.71 -1.39 15.55
C ALA A 26 15.92 0.09 15.19
N VAL A 27 15.28 0.57 14.12
CA VAL A 27 15.29 2.00 13.74
C VAL A 27 14.67 2.87 14.83
N ALA A 28 13.52 2.47 15.40
CA ALA A 28 12.88 3.16 16.51
C ALA A 28 13.82 3.34 17.71
N ARG A 29 14.56 2.28 18.06
CA ARG A 29 15.55 2.30 19.16
C ARG A 29 16.73 3.20 18.84
N GLN A 30 17.30 3.09 17.64
CA GLN A 30 18.44 3.91 17.22
C GLN A 30 18.11 5.41 17.19
N THR A 31 16.90 5.74 16.76
CA THR A 31 16.45 7.14 16.60
C THR A 31 15.77 7.69 17.86
N ASN A 32 15.67 6.90 18.93
CA ASN A 32 14.91 7.23 20.14
C ASN A 32 13.53 7.85 19.82
N THR A 33 12.79 7.19 18.93
CA THR A 33 11.54 7.67 18.37
C THR A 33 10.47 6.60 18.46
N VAL A 34 9.31 6.98 18.98
CA VAL A 34 8.09 6.16 18.92
C VAL A 34 7.35 6.51 17.64
N PHE A 35 6.94 5.51 16.86
CA PHE A 35 6.05 5.72 15.73
C PHE A 35 4.97 4.65 15.69
N GLY A 36 3.86 4.98 15.05
CA GLY A 36 2.75 4.06 14.80
C GLY A 36 2.57 3.84 13.30
N ILE A 37 2.13 2.63 12.92
CA ILE A 37 1.71 2.29 11.57
C ILE A 37 0.22 1.96 11.64
N ARG A 38 -0.57 2.46 10.67
CA ARG A 38 -1.99 2.11 10.56
C ARG A 38 -2.16 0.62 10.27
N PRO A 39 -3.32 0.02 10.59
CA PRO A 39 -3.56 -1.39 10.30
C PRO A 39 -3.31 -1.73 8.82
N VAL A 40 -2.44 -2.71 8.61
CA VAL A 40 -2.20 -3.32 7.29
C VAL A 40 -3.00 -4.61 7.24
N GLU A 41 -3.77 -4.82 6.18
CA GLU A 41 -4.63 -6.01 6.03
C GLU A 41 -3.78 -7.28 5.85
N ARG A 42 -4.07 -8.36 6.59
CA ARG A 42 -3.34 -9.65 6.44
C ARG A 42 -3.31 -10.21 5.02
N ILE A 43 -4.27 -9.83 4.19
CA ILE A 43 -4.31 -10.27 2.79
C ILE A 43 -3.11 -9.79 1.97
N VAL A 44 -2.36 -8.79 2.41
CA VAL A 44 -1.17 -8.30 1.67
C VAL A 44 0.15 -8.87 2.19
N THR A 45 0.17 -9.58 3.31
CA THR A 45 1.41 -10.03 3.96
C THR A 45 2.29 -10.84 3.02
N THR A 46 1.75 -11.89 2.40
CA THR A 46 2.50 -12.72 1.45
C THR A 46 2.97 -11.93 0.23
N LEU A 47 2.21 -10.93 -0.25
CA LEU A 47 2.65 -10.09 -1.37
C LEU A 47 3.86 -9.23 -0.98
N ILE A 48 3.89 -8.74 0.26
CA ILE A 48 5.02 -8.00 0.79
C ILE A 48 6.23 -8.93 0.97
N GLU A 49 6.04 -10.14 1.47
CA GLU A 49 7.11 -11.14 1.61
C GLU A 49 7.67 -11.59 0.25
N GLU A 50 6.82 -11.72 -0.77
CA GLU A 50 7.20 -12.01 -2.17
C GLU A 50 7.89 -10.81 -2.86
N GLY A 51 8.04 -9.67 -2.17
CA GLY A 51 8.80 -8.53 -2.67
C GLY A 51 8.05 -7.61 -3.63
N PHE A 52 6.70 -7.68 -3.68
CA PHE A 52 5.94 -6.75 -4.49
C PHE A 52 6.14 -5.29 -4.00
N PRO A 53 6.30 -4.32 -4.94
CA PRO A 53 6.40 -2.91 -4.60
C PRO A 53 5.11 -2.41 -3.95
N THR A 54 5.24 -1.41 -3.09
CA THR A 54 4.09 -0.75 -2.47
C THR A 54 3.63 0.42 -3.33
N LYS A 55 2.40 0.88 -3.11
CA LYS A 55 1.89 2.05 -3.82
C LYS A 55 2.45 3.33 -3.20
N GLY A 56 2.87 4.26 -4.06
CA GLY A 56 3.20 5.62 -3.64
C GLY A 56 1.96 6.51 -3.45
N PHE A 57 2.17 7.71 -2.90
CA PHE A 57 1.12 8.69 -2.64
C PHE A 57 0.32 9.12 -3.88
N SER A 58 0.92 9.06 -5.07
CA SER A 58 0.28 9.38 -6.36
C SER A 58 -0.80 8.39 -6.76
N VAL A 59 -0.75 7.15 -6.26
CA VAL A 59 -1.69 6.07 -6.60
C VAL A 59 -3.02 6.28 -5.89
N LYS A 60 -4.06 6.66 -6.63
CA LYS A 60 -5.40 6.92 -6.07
C LYS A 60 -6.36 5.73 -6.14
N GLY A 61 -6.01 4.70 -6.91
CA GLY A 61 -6.77 3.45 -7.00
C GLY A 61 -6.91 2.76 -5.65
N LYS A 62 -8.02 2.07 -5.45
CA LYS A 62 -8.27 1.26 -4.26
C LYS A 62 -7.82 -0.17 -4.53
N SER A 63 -7.17 -0.77 -3.54
CA SER A 63 -6.84 -2.19 -3.58
C SER A 63 -8.09 -3.05 -3.47
N SER A 64 -7.98 -4.30 -3.90
CA SER A 64 -9.00 -5.32 -3.67
C SER A 64 -8.76 -6.07 -2.37
N ASN A 65 -9.83 -6.58 -1.77
CA ASN A 65 -9.82 -7.47 -0.61
C ASN A 65 -10.53 -8.81 -0.91
N TRP A 66 -10.78 -9.12 -2.19
CA TRP A 66 -11.51 -10.30 -2.62
C TRP A 66 -10.98 -10.82 -3.96
N GLY A 67 -11.28 -12.09 -4.27
CA GLY A 67 -10.91 -12.71 -5.53
C GLY A 67 -9.41 -12.94 -5.73
N PRO A 68 -8.99 -13.39 -6.91
CA PRO A 68 -7.58 -13.61 -7.23
C PRO A 68 -6.75 -12.31 -7.20
N GLN A 69 -7.38 -11.16 -7.40
CA GLN A 69 -6.75 -9.84 -7.39
C GLN A 69 -6.54 -9.27 -5.98
N ALA A 70 -6.96 -9.97 -4.93
CA ALA A 70 -6.93 -9.42 -3.58
C ALA A 70 -5.51 -8.99 -3.16
N GLY A 71 -5.41 -7.83 -2.55
CA GLY A 71 -4.15 -7.18 -2.18
C GLY A 71 -3.50 -6.32 -3.28
N PHE A 72 -3.90 -6.49 -4.54
CA PHE A 72 -3.45 -5.63 -5.66
C PHE A 72 -4.41 -4.47 -5.91
N ILE A 73 -3.97 -3.54 -6.76
CA ILE A 73 -4.76 -2.38 -7.19
C ILE A 73 -5.15 -2.58 -8.65
N CYS A 74 -6.42 -2.90 -8.92
CA CYS A 74 -6.90 -3.14 -10.27
C CYS A 74 -7.02 -1.84 -11.07
N VAL A 75 -6.80 -1.92 -12.39
CA VAL A 75 -7.14 -0.81 -13.30
C VAL A 75 -8.65 -0.57 -13.30
N ASP A 76 -9.43 -1.64 -13.43
CA ASP A 76 -10.89 -1.61 -13.27
C ASP A 76 -11.29 -1.66 -11.79
N GLN A 77 -11.77 -0.52 -11.26
CA GLN A 77 -12.12 -0.37 -9.85
C GLN A 77 -13.39 -1.13 -9.45
N HIS A 78 -14.14 -1.73 -10.39
CA HIS A 78 -15.17 -2.73 -10.07
C HIS A 78 -14.58 -4.03 -9.50
N LEU A 79 -13.26 -4.24 -9.59
CA LEU A 79 -12.57 -5.37 -8.97
C LEU A 79 -11.93 -5.04 -7.63
N SER A 80 -12.08 -3.79 -7.15
CA SER A 80 -11.54 -3.33 -5.87
C SER A 80 -12.48 -3.61 -4.69
N LYS A 81 -12.07 -3.24 -3.47
CA LYS A 81 -12.94 -3.25 -2.28
C LYS A 81 -14.13 -2.28 -2.35
N ARG A 82 -14.21 -1.47 -3.42
CA ARG A 82 -15.30 -0.52 -3.69
C ARG A 82 -16.30 -1.03 -4.72
N GLU A 83 -16.26 -2.31 -5.08
CA GLU A 83 -17.17 -2.92 -6.07
C GLU A 83 -18.66 -2.67 -5.78
N ASN A 84 -19.07 -2.61 -4.51
CA ASN A 84 -20.46 -2.36 -4.10
C ASN A 84 -20.86 -0.87 -4.05
N ARG A 85 -19.99 0.04 -4.52
CA ARG A 85 -20.28 1.47 -4.53
C ARG A 85 -21.07 1.85 -5.78
N ASP A 86 -21.64 3.05 -5.73
CA ASP A 86 -22.37 3.60 -6.86
C ASP A 86 -21.47 3.67 -8.12
N THR A 87 -22.08 3.47 -9.28
CA THR A 87 -21.34 3.41 -10.55
C THR A 87 -20.66 4.75 -10.86
N ALA A 88 -21.22 5.89 -10.45
CA ALA A 88 -20.58 7.19 -10.62
C ALA A 88 -19.31 7.33 -9.76
N GLU A 89 -19.31 6.80 -8.54
CA GLU A 89 -18.12 6.76 -7.69
C GLU A 89 -17.02 5.89 -8.31
N ILE A 90 -17.38 4.70 -8.81
CA ILE A 90 -16.42 3.81 -9.47
C ILE A 90 -15.86 4.46 -10.74
N ARG A 91 -16.70 5.13 -11.55
CA ARG A 91 -16.24 5.90 -12.72
C ARG A 91 -15.24 6.99 -12.33
N LYS A 92 -15.47 7.71 -11.23
CA LYS A 92 -14.54 8.73 -10.72
C LYS A 92 -13.20 8.11 -10.30
N LEU A 93 -13.22 6.94 -9.66
CA LEU A 93 -11.99 6.20 -9.31
C LEU A 93 -11.24 5.73 -10.56
N ASN A 94 -11.95 5.17 -11.55
CA ASN A 94 -11.35 4.75 -12.83
C ASN A 94 -10.71 5.93 -13.58
N LEU A 95 -11.38 7.09 -13.60
CA LEU A 95 -10.83 8.31 -14.21
C LEU A 95 -9.58 8.80 -13.48
N ALA A 96 -9.58 8.76 -12.15
CA ALA A 96 -8.39 9.10 -11.36
C ALA A 96 -7.24 8.11 -11.63
N VAL A 97 -7.55 6.83 -11.79
CA VAL A 97 -6.58 5.80 -12.17
C VAL A 97 -5.98 6.11 -13.55
N ALA A 98 -6.82 6.34 -14.56
CA ALA A 98 -6.39 6.68 -15.92
C ALA A 98 -5.52 7.94 -15.93
N LYS A 99 -5.96 9.02 -15.27
CA LYS A 99 -5.18 10.27 -15.19
C LYS A 99 -3.80 10.09 -14.57
N GLY A 100 -3.68 9.27 -13.52
CA GLY A 100 -2.37 8.99 -12.91
C GLY A 100 -1.47 8.16 -13.83
N MET A 101 -2.06 7.25 -14.61
CA MET A 101 -1.35 6.46 -15.60
C MET A 101 -0.85 7.33 -16.77
N ASP A 102 -1.71 8.20 -17.31
CA ASP A 102 -1.37 9.17 -18.37
C ASP A 102 -0.28 10.14 -17.91
N GLY A 103 -0.27 10.49 -16.62
CA GLY A 103 0.77 11.29 -15.98
C GLY A 103 2.07 10.56 -15.64
N GLY A 104 2.18 9.27 -15.98
CA GLY A 104 3.38 8.45 -15.75
C GLY A 104 3.61 8.05 -14.28
N ALA A 105 2.64 8.24 -13.39
CA ALA A 105 2.80 7.91 -11.98
C ALA A 105 2.89 6.40 -11.72
N TYR A 106 2.31 5.60 -12.61
CA TYR A 106 2.33 4.14 -12.61
C TYR A 106 1.96 3.61 -13.98
N THR A 107 2.31 2.35 -14.25
CA THR A 107 1.90 1.62 -15.46
C THR A 107 0.83 0.57 -15.10
N GLN A 108 0.53 -0.33 -16.04
CA GLN A 108 -0.30 -1.51 -15.78
C GLN A 108 0.41 -2.78 -16.24
N THR A 109 0.07 -3.90 -15.62
CA THR A 109 0.55 -5.23 -15.97
C THR A 109 -0.54 -6.27 -15.76
N ASP A 110 -0.34 -7.45 -16.35
CA ASP A 110 -1.22 -8.59 -16.14
C ASP A 110 -1.18 -9.02 -14.66
N LEU A 111 -2.34 -9.34 -14.09
CA LEU A 111 -2.41 -9.98 -12.79
C LEU A 111 -1.80 -11.38 -12.88
N ARG A 112 -0.68 -11.56 -12.18
CA ARG A 112 0.06 -12.81 -12.09
C ARG A 112 0.32 -13.14 -10.63
N ILE A 113 -0.03 -14.36 -10.21
CA ILE A 113 0.12 -14.80 -8.82
C ILE A 113 0.85 -16.14 -8.75
N SER A 114 1.62 -16.34 -7.68
CA SER A 114 2.33 -17.59 -7.40
C SER A 114 1.35 -18.71 -7.03
N GLN A 115 1.82 -19.96 -7.11
CA GLN A 115 1.07 -21.11 -6.60
C GLN A 115 0.83 -20.99 -5.07
N GLN A 116 1.78 -20.41 -4.33
CA GLN A 116 1.67 -20.15 -2.90
C GLN A 116 0.55 -19.14 -2.62
N ARG A 117 0.54 -18.01 -3.34
CA ARG A 117 -0.50 -16.99 -3.22
C ARG A 117 -1.88 -17.52 -3.57
N LEU A 118 -1.99 -18.31 -4.64
CA LEU A 118 -3.27 -18.95 -4.98
C LEU A 118 -3.76 -19.86 -3.85
N ALA A 119 -2.88 -20.68 -3.27
CA ALA A 119 -3.24 -21.57 -2.16
C ALA A 119 -3.64 -20.79 -0.90
N GLU A 120 -2.97 -19.68 -0.61
CA GLU A 120 -3.33 -18.77 0.48
C GLU A 120 -4.72 -18.16 0.29
N LEU A 121 -5.02 -17.63 -0.91
CA LEU A 121 -6.32 -17.06 -1.22
C LEU A 121 -7.46 -18.07 -1.06
N VAL A 122 -7.21 -19.33 -1.43
CA VAL A 122 -8.18 -20.42 -1.26
C VAL A 122 -8.39 -20.76 0.21
N ARG A 123 -7.31 -20.93 0.97
CA ARG A 123 -7.40 -21.34 2.38
C ARG A 123 -7.97 -20.26 3.29
N ASN A 124 -7.58 -19.00 3.06
CA ASN A 124 -7.74 -17.95 4.06
C ASN A 124 -8.72 -16.84 3.63
N PHE A 125 -9.00 -16.70 2.33
CA PHE A 125 -9.68 -15.52 1.79
C PHE A 125 -10.89 -15.85 0.90
N GLY A 126 -11.43 -17.07 1.01
CA GLY A 126 -12.70 -17.44 0.40
C GLY A 126 -12.68 -17.57 -1.12
N LEU A 127 -11.51 -17.64 -1.74
CA LEU A 127 -11.39 -17.98 -3.16
C LEU A 127 -11.70 -19.47 -3.33
N VAL A 128 -12.60 -19.82 -4.23
CA VAL A 128 -12.83 -21.23 -4.61
C VAL A 128 -12.04 -21.50 -5.87
N ALA A 129 -11.28 -22.60 -5.91
CA ALA A 129 -10.49 -23.00 -7.06
C ALA A 129 -10.82 -24.45 -7.44
N ASP A 130 -11.34 -24.64 -8.64
CA ASP A 130 -11.66 -25.94 -9.21
C ASP A 130 -10.60 -26.37 -10.24
N GLY A 131 -10.28 -27.66 -10.22
CA GLY A 131 -9.27 -28.26 -11.10
C GLY A 131 -7.84 -28.24 -10.55
N VAL A 132 -6.97 -29.00 -11.22
CA VAL A 132 -5.54 -29.13 -10.90
C VAL A 132 -4.69 -28.91 -12.15
N GLY A 133 -3.46 -28.46 -11.97
CA GLY A 133 -2.50 -28.28 -13.06
C GLY A 133 -2.57 -26.88 -13.70
N PRO A 134 -2.29 -26.76 -15.02
CA PRO A 134 -1.95 -25.50 -15.67
C PRO A 134 -3.13 -24.58 -15.90
N VAL A 135 -4.37 -25.06 -15.79
CA VAL A 135 -5.59 -24.26 -15.90
C VAL A 135 -6.49 -24.55 -14.71
N ARG A 136 -6.99 -23.51 -14.06
CA ARG A 136 -7.91 -23.61 -12.93
C ARG A 136 -9.06 -22.62 -13.10
N LEU A 137 -10.27 -23.06 -12.75
CA LEU A 137 -11.43 -22.19 -12.68
C LEU A 137 -11.49 -21.62 -11.26
N LEU A 138 -11.59 -20.30 -11.14
CA LEU A 138 -11.68 -19.62 -9.85
C LEU A 138 -13.02 -18.93 -9.70
N THR A 139 -13.62 -19.04 -8.52
CA THR A 139 -14.85 -18.34 -8.14
C THR A 139 -14.59 -17.49 -6.90
N ALA A 140 -15.11 -16.26 -6.88
CA ALA A 140 -15.11 -15.40 -5.71
C ALA A 140 -16.41 -14.60 -5.59
N GLN A 141 -16.68 -14.08 -4.39
CA GLN A 141 -17.75 -13.12 -4.16
C GLN A 141 -17.16 -11.72 -3.97
N GLY A 142 -17.72 -10.73 -4.67
CA GLY A 142 -17.42 -9.33 -4.45
C GLY A 142 -18.09 -8.78 -3.18
N PRO A 143 -17.71 -7.57 -2.73
CA PRO A 143 -18.35 -6.84 -1.63
C PRO A 143 -19.88 -6.74 -1.69
N SER A 144 -20.48 -6.78 -2.89
CA SER A 144 -21.93 -6.80 -3.09
C SER A 144 -22.58 -8.18 -2.85
N GLY A 145 -21.78 -9.22 -2.60
CA GLY A 145 -22.20 -10.63 -2.60
C GLY A 145 -22.32 -11.25 -3.99
N LYS A 146 -22.15 -10.45 -5.06
CA LYS A 146 -22.19 -10.95 -6.43
C LYS A 146 -21.04 -11.93 -6.68
N ARG A 147 -21.35 -13.04 -7.36
CA ARG A 147 -20.38 -14.06 -7.77
C ARG A 147 -19.64 -13.61 -9.05
N TYR A 148 -18.34 -13.86 -9.06
CA TYR A 148 -17.44 -13.61 -10.18
C TYR A 148 -16.62 -14.86 -10.49
N GLU A 149 -16.35 -15.08 -11.77
CA GLU A 149 -15.61 -16.23 -12.26
C GLU A 149 -14.38 -15.77 -13.03
N PHE A 150 -13.26 -16.45 -12.78
CA PHE A 150 -11.96 -16.18 -13.37
C PHE A 150 -11.31 -17.47 -13.85
N GLU A 151 -10.42 -17.36 -14.82
CA GLU A 151 -9.53 -18.44 -15.23
C GLU A 151 -8.11 -18.10 -14.77
N ALA A 152 -7.44 -19.07 -14.14
CA ALA A 152 -6.03 -19.00 -13.84
C ALA A 152 -5.26 -19.93 -14.78
N ARG A 153 -4.34 -19.37 -15.56
CA ARG A 153 -3.50 -20.14 -16.50
C ARG A 153 -2.03 -19.99 -16.16
N GLN A 154 -1.40 -21.09 -15.78
CA GLN A 154 0.02 -21.13 -15.48
C GLN A 154 0.84 -20.80 -16.74
N GLN A 155 1.80 -19.91 -16.57
CA GLN A 155 2.73 -19.48 -17.60
C GLN A 155 4.06 -20.26 -17.47
N PRO A 156 4.96 -20.19 -18.47
CA PRO A 156 6.24 -20.92 -18.44
C PRO A 156 7.13 -20.62 -17.23
N ASP A 157 7.00 -19.45 -16.60
CA ASP A 157 7.71 -19.07 -15.38
C ASP A 157 7.05 -19.60 -14.09
N GLY A 158 6.00 -20.42 -14.21
CA GLY A 158 5.29 -21.03 -13.09
C GLY A 158 4.22 -20.16 -12.44
N LEU A 159 4.09 -18.88 -12.82
CA LEU A 159 3.05 -17.98 -12.29
C LEU A 159 1.72 -18.16 -13.02
N TYR A 160 0.62 -18.04 -12.30
CA TYR A 160 -0.72 -18.03 -12.89
C TYR A 160 -1.09 -16.64 -13.38
N ARG A 161 -1.31 -16.49 -14.68
CA ARG A 161 -1.96 -15.32 -15.27
C ARG A 161 -3.47 -15.44 -15.12
N ILE A 162 -4.12 -14.38 -14.63
CA ILE A 162 -5.55 -14.39 -14.27
C ILE A 162 -6.37 -13.60 -15.28
N SER A 163 -7.40 -14.20 -15.85
CA SER A 163 -8.41 -13.52 -16.69
C SER A 163 -9.82 -13.72 -16.13
N ARG A 164 -10.79 -12.92 -16.57
CA ARG A 164 -12.20 -13.23 -16.30
C ARG A 164 -12.63 -14.41 -17.16
N LEU A 165 -13.49 -15.28 -16.65
CA LEU A 165 -13.97 -16.44 -17.41
C LEU A 165 -14.57 -16.00 -18.75
N GLY A 166 -14.18 -16.67 -19.84
CA GLY A 166 -14.61 -16.34 -21.19
C GLY A 166 -13.93 -15.11 -21.82
N ARG A 167 -12.94 -14.49 -21.15
CA ARG A 167 -12.12 -13.40 -21.71
C ARG A 167 -10.67 -13.82 -21.89
N SER A 168 -10.08 -13.44 -23.03
CA SER A 168 -8.67 -13.66 -23.33
C SER A 168 -7.73 -12.70 -22.59
N GLU A 169 -8.19 -11.47 -22.36
CA GLU A 169 -7.44 -10.45 -21.65
C GLU A 169 -7.35 -10.75 -20.15
N ALA A 170 -6.14 -10.60 -19.59
CA ALA A 170 -5.94 -10.71 -18.16
C ALA A 170 -6.55 -9.52 -17.43
N VAL A 171 -6.91 -9.76 -16.17
CA VAL A 171 -7.20 -8.69 -15.23
C VAL A 171 -5.95 -7.81 -15.12
N GLN A 172 -6.09 -6.52 -15.41
CA GLN A 172 -5.00 -5.56 -15.31
C GLN A 172 -4.90 -4.97 -13.91
N VAL A 173 -3.69 -4.87 -13.40
CA VAL A 173 -3.35 -4.23 -12.12
C VAL A 173 -2.30 -3.15 -12.32
N LEU A 174 -2.27 -2.17 -11.43
CA LEU A 174 -1.29 -1.08 -11.48
C LEU A 174 0.09 -1.63 -11.14
N ALA A 175 1.10 -1.15 -11.86
CA ALA A 175 2.48 -1.58 -11.73
C ALA A 175 3.43 -0.40 -11.47
N SER A 176 4.51 -0.68 -10.76
CA SER A 176 5.59 0.27 -10.55
C SER A 176 6.32 0.51 -11.88
N PRO A 177 6.50 1.77 -12.33
CA PRO A 177 7.26 2.05 -13.55
C PRO A 177 8.72 1.60 -13.46
N ALA A 178 9.29 1.54 -12.26
CA ALA A 178 10.70 1.23 -12.05
C ALA A 178 11.05 -0.25 -12.31
N CYS A 179 10.14 -1.16 -11.96
CA CYS A 179 10.39 -2.60 -12.08
C CYS A 179 9.33 -3.37 -12.88
N GLY A 180 8.22 -2.73 -13.27
CA GLY A 180 7.12 -3.36 -14.00
C GLY A 180 6.28 -4.35 -13.18
N LEU A 181 6.58 -4.53 -11.90
CA LEU A 181 5.84 -5.41 -10.99
C LEU A 181 4.56 -4.73 -10.50
N ALA A 182 3.52 -5.53 -10.30
CA ALA A 182 2.25 -5.08 -9.73
C ALA A 182 2.45 -4.46 -8.33
N MET A 183 1.68 -3.45 -7.98
CA MET A 183 1.78 -2.79 -6.68
C MET A 183 0.77 -3.36 -5.67
N THR A 184 1.18 -3.41 -4.41
CA THR A 184 0.34 -3.76 -3.25
C THR A 184 0.21 -2.61 -2.24
N ALA A 185 -0.44 -2.84 -1.10
CA ALA A 185 -0.64 -1.85 -0.07
C ALA A 185 0.67 -1.45 0.62
N ASP A 186 0.77 -0.17 0.97
CA ASP A 186 1.87 0.48 1.66
C ASP A 186 1.71 0.47 3.19
N TYR A 187 2.76 0.88 3.89
CA TYR A 187 2.75 1.12 5.33
C TYR A 187 2.44 2.58 5.60
N ASP A 188 1.18 2.84 5.87
CA ASP A 188 0.73 4.17 6.25
C ASP A 188 1.19 4.50 7.68
N LEU A 189 2.11 5.47 7.83
CA LEU A 189 2.46 6.01 9.14
C LEU A 189 1.24 6.66 9.80
N PHE A 190 1.00 6.33 11.06
CA PHE A 190 -0.06 6.88 11.88
C PHE A 190 0.42 8.09 12.69
N LEU A 191 1.58 7.97 13.35
CA LEU A 191 2.19 9.03 14.14
C LEU A 191 3.70 8.86 14.19
N VAL A 192 4.40 9.96 14.44
CA VAL A 192 5.83 9.99 14.77
C VAL A 192 6.02 10.90 15.99
N ALA A 193 6.57 10.34 17.05
CA ALA A 193 6.78 10.96 18.35
C ALA A 193 8.27 10.80 18.74
N PRO A 194 9.13 11.75 18.34
CA PRO A 194 10.53 11.74 18.74
C PRO A 194 10.67 12.08 20.23
N SER A 195 11.85 11.80 20.80
CA SER A 195 12.20 12.27 22.15
C SER A 195 12.06 13.80 22.29
N ILE A 196 11.59 14.25 23.45
CA ILE A 196 11.46 15.69 23.77
C ILE A 196 12.79 16.45 23.66
N GLU A 197 13.91 15.78 23.95
CA GLU A 197 15.26 16.35 23.84
C GLU A 197 15.59 16.75 22.39
N ALA A 198 14.97 16.07 21.42
CA ALA A 198 15.16 16.37 20.02
C ALA A 198 14.47 17.68 19.57
N HIS A 199 13.65 18.29 20.44
CA HIS A 199 13.07 19.62 20.30
C HIS A 199 13.83 20.70 21.12
N GLY A 200 15.00 20.36 21.67
CA GLY A 200 15.86 21.27 22.41
C GLY A 200 16.48 22.37 21.52
N SER A 201 17.47 23.08 22.06
CA SER A 201 18.11 24.23 21.41
C SER A 201 19.03 23.89 20.22
N GLY A 202 19.09 22.63 19.79
CA GLY A 202 19.88 22.15 18.65
C GLY A 202 19.16 21.06 17.85
N GLY A 203 19.57 20.84 16.60
CA GLY A 203 18.95 19.86 15.68
C GLY A 203 17.96 20.48 14.67
N LEU A 204 17.34 19.61 13.85
CA LEU A 204 16.47 20.02 12.72
C LEU A 204 15.20 20.76 13.14
N ASP A 205 14.73 20.55 14.38
CA ASP A 205 13.56 21.23 14.95
C ASP A 205 13.95 22.18 16.10
N ALA A 206 15.20 22.66 16.12
CA ALA A 206 15.65 23.59 17.14
C ALA A 206 14.76 24.82 17.16
N ARG A 207 13.98 24.98 18.23
CA ARG A 207 13.29 26.24 18.47
C ARG A 207 14.36 27.22 18.90
N ARG A 208 14.76 28.12 17.99
CA ARG A 208 15.52 29.32 18.38
C ARG A 208 14.73 29.96 19.51
N ASN A 209 15.39 30.15 20.65
CA ASN A 209 14.80 30.80 21.81
C ASN A 209 14.37 32.21 21.38
N THR A 210 13.13 32.37 20.94
CA THR A 210 12.53 33.64 20.63
C THR A 210 11.83 34.09 21.88
N ALA A 211 12.47 34.98 22.64
CA ALA A 211 11.70 36.05 23.25
C ALA A 211 10.77 36.58 22.15
N VAL A 212 9.48 36.29 22.25
CA VAL A 212 8.53 36.34 21.13
C VAL A 212 8.43 37.78 20.63
N ARG A 213 9.16 38.12 19.56
CA ARG A 213 8.80 39.25 18.70
C ARG A 213 7.83 38.72 17.66
N TYR A 214 6.56 39.10 17.80
CA TYR A 214 5.56 38.89 16.76
C TYR A 214 5.99 39.67 15.51
N THR A 215 6.47 38.95 14.49
CA THR A 215 6.61 39.48 13.13
C THR A 215 5.34 39.19 12.34
N PRO A 216 4.79 40.14 11.58
CA PRO A 216 3.70 39.87 10.65
C PRO A 216 4.09 38.76 9.67
N LEU A 217 3.17 37.84 9.40
CA LEU A 217 3.36 36.76 8.44
C LEU A 217 3.48 37.38 7.03
N GLY A 218 4.51 36.98 6.27
CA GLY A 218 4.67 37.38 4.87
C GLY A 218 3.70 36.64 3.93
N ALA A 219 3.89 36.75 2.62
CA ALA A 219 2.98 36.24 1.57
C ALA A 219 2.65 34.73 1.59
N LYS A 220 3.26 33.93 2.48
CA LYS A 220 2.81 32.59 2.85
C LYS A 220 2.08 32.67 4.19
N ASP A 221 0.93 33.33 4.18
CA ASP A 221 0.08 33.46 5.35
C ASP A 221 -0.69 32.14 5.57
N PRO A 222 -0.44 31.40 6.67
CA PRO A 222 -1.21 30.21 7.06
C PRO A 222 -2.70 30.51 7.32
N LEU A 223 -3.13 31.78 7.25
CA LEU A 223 -4.52 32.20 7.36
C LEU A 223 -5.28 32.20 6.02
N SER A 224 -4.61 31.96 4.89
CA SER A 224 -5.32 31.69 3.63
C SER A 224 -5.65 30.20 3.50
N GLU A 225 -6.86 29.89 3.05
CA GLU A 225 -7.33 28.51 2.89
C GLU A 225 -6.39 27.69 2.00
N ASP A 226 -5.91 28.28 0.89
CA ASP A 226 -4.96 27.65 -0.03
C ASP A 226 -3.58 27.42 0.60
N GLY A 227 -3.11 28.37 1.43
CA GLY A 227 -1.85 28.23 2.16
C GLY A 227 -1.91 27.14 3.22
N PHE A 228 -3.06 26.98 3.88
CA PHE A 228 -3.29 25.95 4.89
C PHE A 228 -3.44 24.54 4.29
N TYR A 229 -4.17 24.41 3.17
CA TYR A 229 -4.39 23.11 2.50
C TYR A 229 -3.31 22.73 1.48
N GLY A 230 -2.37 23.64 1.21
CA GLY A 230 -1.23 23.40 0.34
C GLY A 230 -0.37 22.22 0.80
N ARG A 231 0.18 21.46 -0.16
CA ARG A 231 1.12 20.39 0.15
C ARG A 231 2.53 20.92 0.39
N GLU A 232 3.18 20.48 1.45
CA GLU A 232 4.61 20.76 1.71
C GLU A 232 5.51 20.00 0.74
N ASP A 233 5.13 18.76 0.38
CA ASP A 233 5.84 17.88 -0.54
C ASP A 233 4.85 17.22 -1.52
N MET A 234 5.11 17.35 -2.82
CA MET A 234 4.18 16.83 -3.84
C MET A 234 4.19 15.30 -3.96
N ALA A 235 5.30 14.66 -3.59
CA ALA A 235 5.45 13.20 -3.64
C ALA A 235 5.10 12.55 -2.30
N ARG A 236 5.36 13.23 -1.17
CA ARG A 236 5.24 12.66 0.18
C ARG A 236 4.12 13.29 1.04
N GLY A 237 3.42 14.30 0.52
CA GLY A 237 2.35 14.98 1.24
C GLY A 237 2.88 16.01 2.25
N ASN A 238 2.20 16.17 3.38
CA ASN A 238 2.63 17.08 4.44
C ASN A 238 3.50 16.30 5.43
N ILE A 239 4.80 16.53 5.39
CA ILE A 239 5.80 15.75 6.11
C ILE A 239 6.94 16.63 6.58
N THR A 240 7.20 16.62 7.88
CA THR A 240 8.32 17.36 8.46
C THR A 240 9.67 16.78 7.97
N PRO A 241 10.74 17.57 7.92
CA PRO A 241 12.07 17.07 7.58
C PRO A 241 12.52 15.88 8.43
N ARG A 242 12.17 15.85 9.73
CA ARG A 242 12.46 14.72 10.62
C ARG A 242 11.68 13.47 10.22
N THR A 243 10.37 13.61 10.00
CA THR A 243 9.55 12.48 9.57
C THR A 243 10.05 11.92 8.24
N ARG A 244 10.54 12.79 7.34
CA ARG A 244 11.18 12.37 6.08
C ARG A 244 12.40 11.48 6.34
N GLN A 245 13.32 11.91 7.20
CA GLN A 245 14.51 11.11 7.56
C GLN A 245 14.16 9.78 8.22
N LEU A 246 13.13 9.76 9.07
CA LEU A 246 12.65 8.50 9.65
C LEU A 246 12.11 7.56 8.57
N VAL A 247 11.28 8.08 7.64
CA VAL A 247 10.75 7.29 6.52
C VAL A 247 11.89 6.73 5.66
N ASP A 248 12.90 7.54 5.34
CA ASP A 248 14.06 7.09 4.57
C ASP A 248 14.80 5.96 5.31
N ALA A 249 15.07 6.12 6.61
CA ALA A 249 15.71 5.09 7.42
C ALA A 249 14.89 3.79 7.54
N LEU A 250 13.55 3.90 7.59
CA LEU A 250 12.65 2.74 7.59
C LEU A 250 12.67 2.02 6.23
N ASN A 251 12.63 2.76 5.13
CA ASN A 251 12.71 2.18 3.78
C ASN A 251 14.07 1.50 3.55
N ASP A 252 15.16 2.14 3.97
CA ASP A 252 16.51 1.60 3.85
C ASP A 252 16.66 0.28 4.63
N CYS A 253 16.17 0.21 5.88
CA CYS A 253 16.29 -0.99 6.69
C CYS A 253 15.47 -2.18 6.15
N LEU A 254 14.39 -1.88 5.42
CA LEU A 254 13.55 -2.87 4.75
C LEU A 254 14.06 -3.22 3.34
N GLY A 255 15.06 -2.52 2.81
CA GLY A 255 15.49 -2.68 1.42
C GLY A 255 14.41 -2.26 0.41
N ARG A 256 13.56 -1.30 0.80
CA ARG A 256 12.39 -0.83 0.05
C ARG A 256 12.50 0.66 -0.29
N GLY A 257 13.71 1.14 -0.59
CA GLY A 257 13.92 2.51 -1.05
C GLY A 257 13.08 2.79 -2.31
N GLU A 258 12.10 3.67 -2.19
CA GLU A 258 11.36 4.31 -3.29
C GLU A 258 11.92 5.72 -3.56
#